data_AF-A0A670I5X0-F1
#
_entry.id   AF-A0A670I5X0-F1
#
_cell.length_a   1.000
_cell.length_b   1.000
_cell.length_c   1.000
_cell.angle_alpha   90.00
_cell.angle_beta   90.00
_cell.angle_gamma   90.00
#
_symmetry.space_group_name_H-M   'P 1'
#
loop_
_entity.id
_entity.type
_entity.pdbx_description
1 polymer ?
#
loop_
_entity_poly.entity_id
_entity_poly.type
_entity_poly.pdbx_seq_one_letter_code
_entity_poly.pdbx_strand_id
1 'polypeptide(L)'
;MMSLDNFQKTIQNPSIPYAGTIIGGLLPGELVVIRGSVPEGAERFQIDFQCGNSTKPRADVAFHFNPRFKKSGCIVCNTLRNERWGWEEITHAMPFGKGKPFEIVFMVLHDKFQVSVNGKHLLIYKHRLNLEKIDTIGIYGNVQVNMIGFVSNASLQGSQPSLLGATKTNSGNQEEVPDASQFVVPYIARLHSPLEPGRTIVVKGEINEKANGFAINLKASDSDDIALHLNPRIRDRAFVRNSYLEGSWGEEEKQIPHFPFSPGMYFELIILCKAHHYNVAINGVHAIEYKHRFKQLGKISILEIHGDIRLLDVRLIE
;
A
#
# COMPACT_ATOMS: atom_id res chain seq x y z
N MET A 1 -4.51 -9.02 -8.85
CA MET A 1 -3.28 -9.81 -9.05
C MET A 1 -2.34 -8.93 -9.85
N MET A 2 -1.12 -8.65 -9.38
CA MET A 2 -0.17 -7.83 -10.16
C MET A 2 0.20 -8.55 -11.46
N SER A 3 0.23 -7.82 -12.58
CA SER A 3 0.67 -8.36 -13.88
C SER A 3 2.13 -8.79 -13.83
N LEU A 4 2.48 -9.83 -14.60
CA LEU A 4 3.85 -10.32 -14.73
C LEU A 4 4.78 -9.31 -15.41
N ASP A 5 4.23 -8.34 -16.14
CA ASP A 5 4.99 -7.33 -16.88
C ASP A 5 5.68 -6.28 -15.99
N ASN A 6 5.31 -6.22 -14.70
CA ASN A 6 5.85 -5.24 -13.77
C ASN A 6 7.15 -5.70 -13.08
N PHE A 7 7.52 -6.98 -13.19
CA PHE A 7 8.69 -7.53 -12.52
C PHE A 7 9.97 -7.22 -13.28
N GLN A 8 10.91 -6.54 -12.63
CA GLN A 8 12.25 -6.29 -13.19
C GLN A 8 13.13 -7.54 -13.13
N LYS A 9 12.94 -8.34 -12.08
CA LYS A 9 13.67 -9.59 -11.86
C LYS A 9 12.76 -10.61 -11.18
N THR A 10 12.82 -11.84 -11.67
CA THR A 10 12.13 -12.98 -11.03
C THR A 10 13.07 -14.16 -10.86
N ILE A 11 12.98 -14.83 -9.71
CA ILE A 11 13.59 -16.14 -9.45
C ILE A 11 12.45 -17.16 -9.41
N GLN A 12 12.53 -18.17 -10.26
CA GLN A 12 11.50 -19.21 -10.37
C GLN A 12 11.92 -20.48 -9.64
N ASN A 13 10.99 -21.06 -8.88
CA ASN A 13 11.11 -22.33 -8.16
C ASN A 13 12.47 -22.52 -7.42
N PRO A 14 12.92 -21.57 -6.58
CA PRO A 14 14.16 -21.73 -5.84
C PRO A 14 14.08 -22.92 -4.87
N SER A 15 15.18 -23.67 -4.73
CA SER A 15 15.32 -24.68 -3.68
C SER A 15 15.40 -24.02 -2.30
N ILE A 16 14.80 -24.66 -1.28
CA ILE A 16 14.82 -24.19 0.10
C ILE A 16 15.73 -25.10 0.93
N PRO A 17 16.71 -24.55 1.70
CA PRO A 17 16.93 -23.13 1.96
C PRO A 17 17.47 -22.35 0.76
N TYR A 18 16.99 -21.12 0.60
CA TYR A 18 17.44 -20.17 -0.43
C TYR A 18 18.17 -19.00 0.22
N ALA A 19 19.26 -18.55 -0.39
CA ALA A 19 19.91 -17.28 -0.08
C ALA A 19 20.33 -16.63 -1.39
N GLY A 20 19.75 -15.46 -1.71
CA GLY A 20 19.97 -14.77 -2.97
C GLY A 20 20.28 -13.30 -2.80
N THR A 21 21.22 -12.81 -3.60
CA THR A 21 21.57 -11.39 -3.63
C THR A 21 20.46 -10.56 -4.30
N ILE A 22 20.07 -9.49 -3.62
CA ILE A 22 19.22 -8.41 -4.11
C ILE A 22 20.14 -7.43 -4.84
N ILE A 23 20.23 -7.55 -6.16
CA ILE A 23 21.13 -6.73 -6.97
C ILE A 23 20.66 -5.28 -6.92
N GLY A 24 21.53 -4.38 -6.46
CA GLY A 24 21.19 -2.96 -6.25
C GLY A 24 20.66 -2.63 -4.85
N GLY A 25 20.50 -3.62 -3.97
CA GLY A 25 19.88 -3.44 -2.66
C GLY A 25 18.37 -3.23 -2.75
N LEU A 26 17.78 -2.73 -1.67
CA LEU A 26 16.36 -2.35 -1.62
C LEU A 26 16.20 -0.83 -1.55
N LEU A 27 15.29 -0.29 -2.36
CA LEU A 27 14.96 1.14 -2.36
C LEU A 27 13.52 1.39 -1.86
N PRO A 28 13.26 2.54 -1.22
CA PRO A 28 11.90 2.94 -0.87
C PRO A 28 10.98 2.97 -2.11
N GLY A 29 9.79 2.38 -1.97
CA GLY A 29 8.81 2.21 -3.04
C GLY A 29 8.89 0.88 -3.78
N GLU A 30 9.96 0.10 -3.60
CA GLU A 30 10.08 -1.22 -4.22
C GLU A 30 9.22 -2.27 -3.52
N LEU A 31 8.81 -3.28 -4.29
CA LEU A 31 8.06 -4.42 -3.80
C LEU A 31 8.86 -5.70 -4.00
N VAL A 32 8.91 -6.52 -2.96
CA VAL A 32 9.36 -7.91 -3.04
C VAL A 32 8.13 -8.80 -2.93
N VAL A 33 7.82 -9.54 -3.99
CA VAL A 33 6.67 -10.42 -4.08
C VAL A 33 7.14 -11.86 -3.97
N ILE A 34 6.54 -12.63 -3.06
CA ILE A 34 6.84 -14.05 -2.90
C ILE A 34 5.56 -14.85 -3.08
N ARG A 35 5.54 -15.71 -4.09
CA ARG A 35 4.46 -16.68 -4.32
C ARG A 35 4.94 -18.07 -3.95
N GLY A 36 4.12 -18.79 -3.22
CA GLY A 36 4.47 -20.11 -2.72
C GLY A 36 3.29 -20.86 -2.14
N SER A 37 3.58 -21.96 -1.45
CA SER A 37 2.61 -22.73 -0.68
C SER A 37 3.21 -23.19 0.64
N VAL A 38 2.35 -23.41 1.63
CA VAL A 38 2.74 -23.99 2.91
C VAL A 38 2.53 -25.51 2.86
N PRO A 39 3.54 -26.35 3.05
CA PRO A 39 3.36 -27.79 3.15
C PRO A 39 2.42 -28.20 4.31
N GLU A 40 1.69 -29.31 4.17
CA GLU A 40 0.71 -29.79 5.18
C GLU A 40 1.35 -30.00 6.57
N GLY A 41 2.55 -30.56 6.59
CA GLY A 41 3.33 -30.81 7.81
C GLY A 41 4.09 -29.60 8.37
N ALA A 42 3.91 -28.39 7.83
CA ALA A 42 4.75 -27.25 8.20
C ALA A 42 4.62 -26.88 9.68
N GLU A 43 5.75 -26.67 10.35
CA GLU A 43 5.78 -26.08 11.70
C GLU A 43 6.05 -24.58 11.66
N ARG A 44 6.97 -24.16 10.80
CA ARG A 44 7.35 -22.76 10.56
C ARG A 44 8.12 -22.61 9.27
N PHE A 45 8.10 -21.41 8.71
CA PHE A 45 9.09 -20.96 7.73
C PHE A 45 9.48 -19.53 8.05
N GLN A 46 10.56 -19.04 7.44
CA GLN A 46 10.97 -17.66 7.61
C GLN A 46 11.51 -17.07 6.30
N ILE A 47 11.31 -15.78 6.15
CA ILE A 47 11.89 -14.94 5.12
C ILE A 47 12.70 -13.87 5.85
N ASP A 48 13.99 -13.82 5.59
CA ASP A 48 14.96 -12.97 6.26
C ASP A 48 15.54 -11.99 5.23
N PHE A 49 15.36 -10.69 5.45
CA PHE A 49 16.11 -9.64 4.76
C PHE A 49 17.40 -9.37 5.52
N GLN A 50 18.54 -9.68 4.91
CA GLN A 50 19.85 -9.82 5.56
C GLN A 50 20.86 -8.79 5.04
N CYS A 51 21.82 -8.45 5.90
CA CYS A 51 22.99 -7.64 5.55
C CYS A 51 24.18 -8.58 5.26
N GLY A 52 24.30 -9.03 4.02
CA GLY A 52 25.21 -10.09 3.59
C GLY A 52 24.64 -11.49 3.83
N ASN A 53 25.45 -12.50 3.50
CA ASN A 53 25.09 -13.93 3.61
C ASN A 53 26.08 -14.76 4.44
N SER A 54 26.92 -14.11 5.26
CA SER A 54 27.88 -14.79 6.13
C SER A 54 27.18 -15.75 7.10
N THR A 55 27.71 -16.96 7.26
CA THR A 55 27.20 -17.95 8.21
C THR A 55 27.99 -17.99 9.52
N LYS A 56 29.19 -17.38 9.56
CA LYS A 56 30.03 -17.30 10.76
C LYS A 56 30.96 -16.06 10.71
N PRO A 57 30.67 -15.00 11.50
CA PRO A 57 29.45 -14.82 12.27
C PRO A 57 28.24 -14.78 11.33
N ARG A 58 27.08 -15.22 11.83
CA ARG A 58 25.81 -15.12 11.09
C ARG A 58 25.55 -13.66 10.73
N ALA A 59 25.21 -13.43 9.47
CA ALA A 59 24.83 -12.12 8.95
C ALA A 59 23.67 -11.51 9.76
N ASP A 60 23.71 -10.20 9.92
CA ASP A 60 22.63 -9.44 10.54
C ASP A 60 21.34 -9.61 9.71
N VAL A 61 20.21 -9.76 10.40
CA VAL A 61 18.89 -9.90 9.79
C VAL A 61 18.12 -8.61 10.09
N ALA A 62 18.00 -7.73 9.11
CA ALA A 62 17.29 -6.46 9.26
C ALA A 62 15.79 -6.69 9.50
N PHE A 63 15.18 -7.63 8.78
CA PHE A 63 13.81 -8.03 8.99
C PHE A 63 13.64 -9.55 8.87
N HIS A 64 13.35 -10.18 10.01
CA HIS A 64 12.98 -11.59 10.12
C HIS A 64 11.45 -11.68 10.10
N PHE A 65 10.87 -12.30 9.07
CA PHE A 65 9.44 -12.57 8.99
C PHE A 65 9.20 -14.08 9.15
N ASN A 66 8.64 -14.51 10.29
CA ASN A 66 8.58 -15.93 10.64
C ASN A 66 7.16 -16.40 11.03
N PRO A 67 6.37 -16.86 10.06
CA PRO A 67 5.13 -17.59 10.31
C PRO A 67 5.39 -18.91 11.04
N ARG A 68 4.68 -19.13 12.14
CA ARG A 68 4.71 -20.31 13.00
C ARG A 68 3.30 -20.90 13.08
N PHE A 69 3.16 -22.20 12.88
CA PHE A 69 1.86 -22.90 12.76
C PHE A 69 1.48 -23.72 14.00
N LYS A 70 2.22 -23.60 15.11
CA LYS A 70 1.90 -24.29 16.36
C LYS A 70 0.74 -23.58 17.08
N LYS A 71 -0.14 -24.36 17.73
CA LYS A 71 -1.34 -23.87 18.45
C LYS A 71 -2.24 -23.02 17.54
N SER A 72 -2.58 -21.80 17.93
CA SER A 72 -3.39 -20.85 17.14
C SER A 72 -2.63 -20.23 15.96
N GLY A 73 -1.33 -20.49 15.83
CA GLY A 73 -0.46 -19.83 14.87
C GLY A 73 -0.12 -18.38 15.26
N CYS A 74 1.02 -17.90 14.76
CA CYS A 74 1.42 -16.51 14.83
C CYS A 74 2.51 -16.21 13.80
N ILE A 75 2.78 -14.94 13.59
CA ILE A 75 3.90 -14.45 12.81
C ILE A 75 4.78 -13.66 13.73
N VAL A 76 6.04 -14.10 13.87
CA VAL A 76 7.03 -13.40 14.67
C VAL A 76 7.91 -12.57 13.75
N CYS A 77 8.04 -11.29 14.09
CA CYS A 77 8.92 -10.34 13.43
C CYS A 77 10.04 -9.92 14.38
N ASN A 78 11.28 -9.87 13.90
CA ASN A 78 12.42 -9.43 14.70
C ASN A 78 13.61 -8.96 13.83
N THR A 79 14.64 -8.44 14.48
CA THR A 79 15.93 -8.07 13.89
C THR A 79 17.04 -8.82 14.65
N LEU A 80 17.97 -9.41 13.91
CA LEU A 80 19.20 -9.99 14.45
C LEU A 80 20.34 -9.00 14.22
N ARG A 81 21.06 -8.63 15.28
CA ARG A 81 22.27 -7.79 15.19
C ARG A 81 23.39 -8.41 15.99
N ASN A 82 24.55 -8.64 15.36
CA ASN A 82 25.70 -9.31 15.97
C ASN A 82 25.29 -10.63 16.65
N GLU A 83 24.58 -11.49 15.90
CA GLU A 83 24.07 -12.79 16.34
C GLU A 83 23.11 -12.76 17.54
N ARG A 84 22.57 -11.58 17.91
CA ARG A 84 21.60 -11.42 18.99
C ARG A 84 20.27 -10.88 18.48
N TRP A 85 19.18 -11.56 18.85
CA TRP A 85 17.83 -11.12 18.53
C TRP A 85 17.42 -9.94 19.40
N GLY A 86 16.69 -8.99 18.81
CA GLY A 86 16.03 -7.91 19.54
C GLY A 86 14.70 -8.33 20.14
N TRP A 87 13.83 -7.35 20.42
CA TRP A 87 12.47 -7.62 20.90
C TRP A 87 11.58 -8.18 19.78
N GLU A 88 10.79 -9.21 20.09
CA GLU A 88 9.84 -9.80 19.15
C GLU A 88 8.61 -8.90 18.98
N GLU A 89 8.14 -8.77 17.75
CA GLU A 89 6.81 -8.24 17.41
C GLU A 89 5.95 -9.40 16.90
N ILE A 90 4.82 -9.66 17.56
CA ILE A 90 4.02 -10.86 17.29
C ILE A 90 2.66 -10.46 16.72
N THR A 91 2.38 -10.94 15.51
CA THR A 91 1.06 -10.82 14.88
C THR A 91 0.31 -12.14 15.00
N HIS A 92 -0.88 -12.11 15.59
CA HIS A 92 -1.72 -13.31 15.77
C HIS A 92 -2.67 -13.56 14.59
N ALA A 93 -2.85 -12.58 13.71
CA ALA A 93 -3.57 -12.80 12.45
C ALA A 93 -2.76 -13.77 11.58
N MET A 94 -3.35 -14.92 11.24
CA MET A 94 -2.67 -15.99 10.51
C MET A 94 -3.30 -16.19 9.13
N PRO A 95 -2.84 -15.48 8.09
CA PRO A 95 -3.38 -15.58 6.73
C PRO A 95 -2.89 -16.83 5.97
N PHE A 96 -1.94 -17.57 6.54
CA PHE A 96 -1.36 -18.77 5.94
C PHE A 96 -2.12 -20.02 6.38
N GLY A 97 -2.53 -20.84 5.41
CA GLY A 97 -3.09 -22.17 5.66
C GLY A 97 -2.11 -23.26 5.24
N LYS A 98 -1.99 -24.32 6.04
CA LYS A 98 -1.30 -25.56 5.63
C LYS A 98 -1.96 -26.14 4.37
N GLY A 99 -1.15 -26.61 3.44
CA GLY A 99 -1.57 -27.08 2.12
C GLY A 99 -2.11 -25.99 1.17
N LYS A 100 -2.04 -24.71 1.56
CA LYS A 100 -2.59 -23.59 0.76
C LYS A 100 -1.50 -22.74 0.11
N PRO A 101 -1.78 -22.20 -1.09
CA PRO A 101 -0.91 -21.21 -1.70
C PRO A 101 -1.01 -19.86 -0.97
N PHE A 102 0.00 -19.03 -1.16
CA PHE A 102 0.01 -17.65 -0.70
C PHE A 102 0.73 -16.75 -1.71
N GLU A 103 0.41 -15.46 -1.63
CA GLU A 103 1.21 -14.36 -2.16
C GLU A 103 1.53 -13.41 -1.01
N ILE A 104 2.82 -13.18 -0.74
CA ILE A 104 3.29 -12.16 0.20
C ILE A 104 3.84 -11.00 -0.62
N VAL A 105 3.48 -9.77 -0.26
CA VAL A 105 4.08 -8.55 -0.82
C VAL A 105 4.71 -7.78 0.32
N PHE A 106 6.03 -7.61 0.25
CA PHE A 106 6.80 -6.72 1.10
C PHE A 106 7.00 -5.40 0.36
N MET A 107 6.29 -4.35 0.79
CA MET A 107 6.53 -2.99 0.33
C MET A 107 7.62 -2.37 1.18
N VAL A 108 8.71 -1.99 0.54
CA VAL A 108 9.84 -1.30 1.17
C VAL A 108 9.50 0.18 1.24
N LEU A 109 9.44 0.75 2.44
CA LEU A 109 9.31 2.19 2.65
C LEU A 109 10.60 2.70 3.30
N HIS A 110 10.73 4.03 3.38
CA HIS A 110 11.94 4.67 3.92
C HIS A 110 12.24 4.26 5.37
N ASP A 111 11.21 4.07 6.19
CA ASP A 111 11.31 3.85 7.64
C ASP A 111 10.79 2.48 8.10
N LYS A 112 10.20 1.69 7.21
CA LYS A 112 9.54 0.42 7.54
C LYS A 112 9.35 -0.50 6.33
N PHE A 113 9.06 -1.76 6.61
CA PHE A 113 8.37 -2.66 5.71
C PHE A 113 6.87 -2.62 5.97
N GLN A 114 6.07 -2.62 4.91
CA GLN A 114 4.63 -2.90 4.98
C GLN A 114 4.36 -4.23 4.27
N VAL A 115 3.70 -5.15 4.98
CA VAL A 115 3.47 -6.52 4.50
C VAL A 115 2.00 -6.74 4.24
N SER A 116 1.68 -7.27 3.06
CA SER A 116 0.36 -7.82 2.75
C SER A 116 0.46 -9.28 2.33
N VAL A 117 -0.59 -10.04 2.64
CA VAL A 117 -0.71 -11.46 2.26
C VAL A 117 -2.05 -11.65 1.58
N ASN A 118 -2.05 -12.27 0.40
CA ASN A 118 -3.24 -12.53 -0.41
C ASN A 118 -4.08 -11.27 -0.63
N GLY A 119 -3.41 -10.14 -0.93
CA GLY A 119 -4.02 -8.84 -1.18
C GLY A 119 -4.50 -8.09 0.05
N LYS A 120 -4.36 -8.64 1.27
CA LYS A 120 -4.79 -7.98 2.50
C LYS A 120 -3.61 -7.50 3.32
N HIS A 121 -3.70 -6.29 3.84
CA HIS A 121 -2.72 -5.78 4.81
C HIS A 121 -2.62 -6.75 6.00
N LEU A 122 -1.38 -7.02 6.42
CA LEU A 122 -1.09 -7.93 7.52
C LEU A 122 -0.40 -7.21 8.67
N LEU A 123 0.76 -6.60 8.41
CA LEU A 123 1.58 -5.96 9.44
C LEU A 123 2.51 -4.89 8.86
N ILE A 124 3.09 -4.10 9.77
CA ILE A 124 4.11 -3.08 9.51
C ILE A 124 5.29 -3.40 10.41
N TYR A 125 6.51 -3.29 9.89
CA TYR A 125 7.74 -3.52 10.65
C TYR A 125 8.71 -2.36 10.45
N LYS A 126 8.93 -1.55 11.49
CA LYS A 126 9.85 -0.40 11.42
C LYS A 126 11.30 -0.86 11.29
N HIS A 127 12.06 -0.21 10.43
CA HIS A 127 13.47 -0.54 10.20
C HIS A 127 14.27 -0.36 11.51
N ARG A 128 14.95 -1.42 11.94
CA ARG A 128 15.88 -1.35 13.09
C ARG A 128 17.35 -1.38 12.68
N LEU A 129 17.62 -1.72 11.42
CA LEU A 129 18.91 -1.58 10.74
C LEU A 129 18.74 -0.68 9.52
N ASN A 130 19.84 -0.13 9.02
CA ASN A 130 19.81 0.71 7.82
C ASN A 130 19.37 -0.13 6.61
N LEU A 131 18.32 0.33 5.91
CA LEU A 131 17.78 -0.27 4.69
C LEU A 131 18.86 -0.50 3.63
N GLU A 132 19.78 0.45 3.47
CA GLU A 132 20.85 0.41 2.47
C GLU A 132 21.82 -0.76 2.65
N LYS A 133 21.85 -1.38 3.84
CA LYS A 133 22.70 -2.54 4.12
C LYS A 133 22.07 -3.86 3.72
N ILE A 134 20.78 -3.87 3.37
CA ILE A 134 20.06 -5.08 2.99
C ILE A 134 20.40 -5.41 1.54
N ASP A 135 21.12 -6.52 1.35
CA ASP A 135 21.56 -6.98 0.03
C ASP A 135 21.21 -8.45 -0.25
N THR A 136 20.60 -9.14 0.71
CA THR A 136 20.39 -10.59 0.66
C THR A 136 18.99 -10.93 1.16
N ILE A 137 18.29 -11.79 0.42
CA ILE A 137 17.06 -12.44 0.89
C ILE A 137 17.33 -13.92 1.18
N GLY A 138 17.06 -14.32 2.41
CA GLY A 138 17.11 -15.71 2.86
C GLY A 138 15.72 -16.28 3.06
N ILE A 139 15.46 -17.51 2.62
CA ILE A 139 14.20 -18.23 2.85
C ILE A 139 14.50 -19.61 3.40
N TYR A 140 13.91 -19.95 4.55
CA TYR A 140 14.23 -21.16 5.30
C TYR A 140 12.98 -21.81 5.90
N GLY A 141 13.08 -23.08 6.29
CA GLY A 141 12.02 -23.83 6.96
C GLY A 141 11.02 -24.49 6.00
N ASN A 142 9.83 -24.82 6.49
CA ASN A 142 8.83 -25.59 5.76
C ASN A 142 7.99 -24.68 4.85
N VAL A 143 8.49 -24.38 3.66
CA VAL A 143 7.79 -23.59 2.64
C VAL A 143 8.20 -24.06 1.24
N GLN A 144 7.26 -24.04 0.30
CA GLN A 144 7.56 -24.16 -1.11
C GLN A 144 7.45 -22.77 -1.74
N VAL A 145 8.48 -22.32 -2.43
CA VAL A 145 8.48 -21.04 -3.13
C VAL A 145 8.45 -21.29 -4.63
N ASN A 146 7.46 -20.72 -5.30
CA ASN A 146 7.31 -20.78 -6.75
C ASN A 146 7.98 -19.59 -7.42
N MET A 147 7.91 -18.41 -6.81
CA MET A 147 8.48 -17.19 -7.37
C MET A 147 8.90 -16.21 -6.29
N ILE A 148 10.07 -15.60 -6.48
CA ILE A 148 10.49 -14.36 -5.82
C ILE A 148 10.61 -13.30 -6.92
N GLY A 149 9.82 -12.24 -6.84
CA GLY A 149 9.79 -11.16 -7.82
C GLY A 149 10.12 -9.81 -7.19
N PHE A 150 10.85 -8.97 -7.92
CA PHE A 150 11.17 -7.59 -7.54
C PHE A 150 10.48 -6.63 -8.51
N VAL A 151 9.74 -5.67 -7.97
CA VAL A 151 9.02 -4.65 -8.74
C VAL A 151 9.49 -3.28 -8.25
N SER A 152 9.93 -2.43 -9.19
CA SER A 152 10.26 -1.04 -8.89
C SER A 152 9.10 -0.14 -9.31
N ASN A 153 8.88 0.94 -8.56
CA ASN A 153 7.88 1.95 -8.93
C ASN A 153 8.15 2.63 -10.28
N ALA A 154 9.39 2.57 -10.80
CA ALA A 154 9.71 3.12 -12.12
C ALA A 154 8.99 2.37 -13.26
N SER A 155 8.77 1.06 -13.15
CA SER A 155 8.05 0.27 -14.18
C SER A 155 6.53 0.44 -14.13
N LEU A 156 5.99 1.06 -13.07
CA LEU A 156 4.57 1.41 -12.97
C LEU A 156 4.24 2.80 -13.58
N GLN A 157 5.24 3.54 -14.05
CA GLN A 157 5.08 4.86 -14.71
C GLN A 157 4.90 4.73 -16.24
N GLY A 158 4.06 3.81 -16.68
CA GLY A 158 3.52 3.86 -18.04
C GLY A 158 2.49 4.98 -18.11
N SER A 159 2.73 5.97 -18.99
CA SER A 159 2.07 7.29 -19.15
C SER A 159 2.58 8.38 -18.18
N GLN A 160 3.04 9.50 -18.75
CA GLN A 160 3.49 10.68 -18.00
C GLN A 160 2.35 11.16 -17.08
N PRO A 161 2.56 11.23 -15.76
CA PRO A 161 1.59 11.82 -14.86
C PRO A 161 1.54 13.33 -15.08
N SER A 162 0.36 13.88 -15.36
CA SER A 162 0.12 15.31 -15.19
C SER A 162 0.08 15.58 -13.68
N LEU A 163 1.14 16.22 -13.17
CA LEU A 163 1.11 16.78 -11.81
C LEU A 163 -0.11 17.70 -11.74
N LEU A 164 -0.96 17.53 -10.71
CA LEU A 164 -1.99 18.50 -10.40
C LEU A 164 -1.30 19.80 -9.96
N GLY A 165 -0.93 20.62 -10.95
CA GLY A 165 -0.30 21.91 -10.75
C GLY A 165 -1.09 22.77 -9.79
N ALA A 166 -0.58 22.88 -8.56
CA ALA A 166 -0.95 23.94 -7.66
C ALA A 166 -0.37 25.22 -8.25
N THR A 167 -1.16 25.93 -9.05
CA THR A 167 -0.77 27.24 -9.55
C THR A 167 -0.80 28.23 -8.38
N LYS A 168 0.37 28.44 -7.75
CA LYS A 168 0.68 29.75 -7.15
C LYS A 168 1.24 30.61 -8.27
N THR A 169 0.59 31.72 -8.57
CA THR A 169 1.16 32.76 -9.43
C THR A 169 2.43 33.28 -8.81
N ASN A 170 3.59 32.91 -9.34
CA ASN A 170 4.81 33.72 -9.30
C ASN A 170 5.82 33.23 -10.34
N SER A 171 6.28 34.18 -11.15
CA SER A 171 7.20 34.03 -12.27
C SER A 171 8.63 33.75 -11.78
N GLY A 172 9.32 32.76 -12.37
CA GLY A 172 10.78 32.63 -12.28
C GLY A 172 11.29 31.19 -12.34
N ASN A 173 12.05 30.86 -13.40
CA ASN A 173 12.65 29.55 -13.67
C ASN A 173 13.73 29.16 -12.65
N GLN A 174 13.53 28.07 -11.88
CA GLN A 174 14.60 27.25 -11.28
C GLN A 174 14.13 25.79 -11.18
N GLU A 175 15.06 24.84 -11.34
CA GLU A 175 14.84 23.38 -11.37
C GLU A 175 14.04 22.89 -10.14
N GLU A 176 12.92 22.22 -10.39
CA GLU A 176 11.94 21.81 -9.38
C GLU A 176 12.40 20.56 -8.61
N VAL A 177 12.89 20.78 -7.39
CA VAL A 177 12.74 19.80 -6.30
C VAL A 177 11.27 19.88 -5.87
N PRO A 178 10.49 18.77 -5.78
CA PRO A 178 9.09 18.83 -5.38
C PRO A 178 8.98 19.44 -3.98
N ASP A 179 8.37 20.62 -3.90
CA ASP A 179 8.18 21.34 -2.64
C ASP A 179 7.23 20.55 -1.73
N ALA A 180 7.74 20.11 -0.58
CA ALA A 180 6.98 19.39 0.44
C ALA A 180 5.76 20.19 0.97
N SER A 181 5.64 21.48 0.61
CA SER A 181 4.47 22.31 0.91
C SER A 181 3.21 21.98 0.08
N GLN A 182 3.31 21.12 -0.95
CA GLN A 182 2.19 20.85 -1.86
C GLN A 182 1.10 19.94 -1.29
N PHE A 183 1.41 19.05 -0.35
CA PHE A 183 0.49 18.00 0.14
C PHE A 183 0.05 18.19 1.60
N VAL A 184 -0.15 19.44 2.01
CA VAL A 184 -0.66 19.74 3.36
C VAL A 184 -2.14 19.39 3.46
N VAL A 185 -2.54 18.76 4.57
CA VAL A 185 -3.93 18.39 4.87
C VAL A 185 -4.53 19.44 5.84
N PRO A 186 -5.71 20.04 5.55
CA PRO A 186 -6.61 19.73 4.45
C PRO A 186 -6.05 20.15 3.08
N TYR A 187 -6.17 19.24 2.12
CA TYR A 187 -5.73 19.43 0.74
C TYR A 187 -6.95 19.71 -0.13
N ILE A 188 -6.88 20.76 -0.95
CA ILE A 188 -7.93 21.12 -1.90
C ILE A 188 -7.29 21.38 -3.24
N ALA A 189 -7.74 20.70 -4.28
CA ALA A 189 -7.25 20.90 -5.63
C ALA A 189 -8.40 20.96 -6.63
N ARG A 190 -8.24 21.81 -7.65
CA ARG A 190 -9.10 21.79 -8.83
C ARG A 190 -8.53 20.80 -9.85
N LEU A 191 -9.37 19.93 -10.37
CA LEU A 191 -9.03 19.03 -11.47
C LEU A 191 -8.90 19.86 -12.76
N HIS A 192 -7.78 19.70 -13.46
CA HIS A 192 -7.49 20.45 -14.70
C HIS A 192 -8.51 20.24 -15.81
N SER A 193 -9.19 19.10 -15.76
CA SER A 193 -10.33 18.80 -16.62
C SER A 193 -11.41 18.09 -15.81
N PRO A 194 -12.71 18.28 -16.15
CA PRO A 194 -13.80 17.71 -15.37
C PRO A 194 -13.84 16.19 -15.38
N LEU A 195 -14.48 15.57 -14.40
CA LEU A 195 -14.58 14.12 -14.36
C LEU A 195 -15.44 13.56 -15.50
N GLU A 196 -15.00 12.47 -16.13
CA GLU A 196 -15.71 11.73 -17.17
C GLU A 196 -15.38 10.23 -17.06
N PRO A 197 -16.17 9.34 -17.70
CA PRO A 197 -15.88 7.91 -17.68
C PRO A 197 -14.50 7.59 -18.24
N GLY A 198 -13.71 6.80 -17.52
CA GLY A 198 -12.33 6.43 -17.84
C GLY A 198 -11.31 7.09 -16.92
N ARG A 199 -11.60 8.30 -16.42
CA ARG A 199 -10.65 9.04 -15.58
C ARG A 199 -10.41 8.38 -14.25
N THR A 200 -9.15 8.48 -13.82
CA THR A 200 -8.68 7.86 -12.58
C THR A 200 -8.02 8.88 -11.68
N ILE A 201 -8.45 8.94 -10.42
CA ILE A 201 -7.78 9.73 -9.38
C ILE A 201 -7.03 8.77 -8.46
N VAL A 202 -5.75 9.04 -8.25
CA VAL A 202 -4.90 8.27 -7.34
C VAL A 202 -4.50 9.16 -6.17
N VAL A 203 -4.73 8.68 -4.95
CA VAL A 203 -4.33 9.33 -3.70
C VAL A 203 -3.40 8.40 -2.95
N LYS A 204 -2.17 8.86 -2.68
CA LYS A 204 -1.20 8.13 -1.85
C LYS A 204 -1.00 8.86 -0.55
N GLY A 205 -0.97 8.10 0.54
CA GLY A 205 -0.79 8.68 1.86
C GLY A 205 -0.38 7.65 2.88
N GLU A 206 -0.18 8.13 4.09
CA GLU A 206 0.04 7.32 5.27
C GLU A 206 -0.98 7.69 6.34
N ILE A 207 -1.57 6.68 6.97
CA ILE A 207 -2.52 6.87 8.06
C ILE A 207 -1.74 7.18 9.34
N ASN A 208 -2.14 8.24 10.05
CA ASN A 208 -1.50 8.60 11.31
C ASN A 208 -1.69 7.49 12.36
N GLU A 209 -0.68 7.28 13.22
CA GLU A 209 -0.68 6.23 14.27
C GLU A 209 -1.87 6.31 15.24
N LYS A 210 -2.49 7.48 15.39
CA LYS A 210 -3.64 7.73 16.28
C LYS A 210 -4.89 8.18 15.52
N ALA A 211 -4.98 7.84 14.23
CA ALA A 211 -6.06 8.28 13.35
C ALA A 211 -7.45 7.86 13.86
N ASN A 212 -8.39 8.80 13.86
CA ASN A 212 -9.82 8.55 14.00
C ASN A 212 -10.43 8.20 12.64
N GLY A 213 -10.04 8.95 11.61
CA GLY A 213 -10.57 8.80 10.27
C GLY A 213 -10.04 9.89 9.34
N PHE A 214 -10.32 9.72 8.07
CA PHE A 214 -10.04 10.74 7.04
C PHE A 214 -11.17 10.73 6.02
N ALA A 215 -11.21 11.73 5.15
CA ALA A 215 -12.12 11.70 4.02
C ALA A 215 -11.48 12.24 2.75
N ILE A 216 -12.01 11.72 1.63
CA ILE A 216 -11.71 12.16 0.28
C ILE A 216 -13.05 12.50 -0.37
N ASN A 217 -13.20 13.73 -0.83
CA ASN A 217 -14.41 14.25 -1.45
C ASN A 217 -14.16 14.61 -2.91
N LEU A 218 -15.07 14.23 -3.79
CA LEU A 218 -15.20 14.78 -5.13
C LEU A 218 -16.41 15.72 -5.16
N LYS A 219 -16.16 17.01 -5.41
CA LYS A 219 -17.14 18.09 -5.31
C LYS A 219 -17.43 18.72 -6.67
N ALA A 220 -18.68 19.18 -6.82
CA ALA A 220 -19.06 20.07 -7.89
C ALA A 220 -18.36 21.43 -7.71
N SER A 221 -18.12 22.14 -8.82
CA SER A 221 -17.45 23.46 -8.76
C SER A 221 -18.40 24.65 -8.66
N ASP A 222 -19.67 24.43 -8.95
CA ASP A 222 -20.74 25.43 -9.02
C ASP A 222 -21.74 25.31 -7.86
N SER A 223 -21.52 24.38 -6.93
CA SER A 223 -22.33 24.18 -5.72
C SER A 223 -21.48 23.60 -4.58
N ASP A 224 -22.08 23.50 -3.39
CA ASP A 224 -21.49 22.80 -2.25
C ASP A 224 -21.68 21.27 -2.29
N ASP A 225 -22.20 20.74 -3.41
CA ASP A 225 -22.49 19.32 -3.53
C ASP A 225 -21.22 18.46 -3.52
N ILE A 226 -21.24 17.40 -2.70
CA ILE A 226 -20.23 16.35 -2.69
C ILE A 226 -20.81 15.15 -3.45
N ALA A 227 -20.34 14.97 -4.69
CA ALA A 227 -20.75 13.87 -5.54
C ALA A 227 -20.34 12.51 -4.97
N LEU A 228 -19.12 12.43 -4.41
CA LEU A 228 -18.60 11.25 -3.74
C LEU A 228 -17.86 11.67 -2.48
N HIS A 229 -18.34 11.19 -1.32
CA HIS A 229 -17.65 11.27 -0.05
C HIS A 229 -17.15 9.87 0.32
N LEU A 230 -15.84 9.69 0.43
CA LEU A 230 -15.20 8.48 0.94
C LEU A 230 -14.65 8.76 2.33
N ASN A 231 -15.15 8.08 3.36
CA ASN A 231 -14.77 8.31 4.75
C ASN A 231 -14.43 7.03 5.50
N PRO A 232 -13.15 6.62 5.47
CA PRO A 232 -12.63 5.60 6.37
C PRO A 232 -12.62 6.09 7.82
N ARG A 233 -13.39 5.42 8.68
CA ARG A 233 -13.42 5.61 10.14
C ARG A 233 -12.59 4.50 10.76
N ILE A 234 -11.34 4.81 11.11
CA ILE A 234 -10.33 3.83 11.53
C ILE A 234 -10.74 3.15 12.86
N ARG A 235 -11.23 3.92 13.83
CA ARG A 235 -11.67 3.40 15.14
C ARG A 235 -12.86 2.45 15.01
N ASP A 236 -13.86 2.84 14.22
CA ASP A 236 -15.09 2.07 14.03
C ASP A 236 -14.91 0.92 13.03
N ARG A 237 -13.75 0.86 12.35
CA ARG A 237 -13.46 -0.04 11.24
C ARG A 237 -14.55 -0.02 10.16
N ALA A 238 -15.09 1.15 9.89
CA ALA A 238 -16.16 1.37 8.92
C ALA A 238 -15.65 2.22 7.76
N PHE A 239 -15.94 1.81 6.53
CA PHE A 239 -15.66 2.62 5.35
C PHE A 239 -16.98 3.17 4.80
N VAL A 240 -17.30 4.40 5.21
CA VAL A 240 -18.53 5.08 4.82
C VAL A 240 -18.36 5.72 3.45
N ARG A 241 -19.36 5.53 2.58
CA ARG A 241 -19.54 6.31 1.35
C ARG A 241 -20.88 7.03 1.39
N ASN A 242 -20.92 8.24 0.85
CA ASN A 242 -22.17 8.98 0.70
C ASN A 242 -22.04 10.08 -0.37
N SER A 243 -23.13 10.81 -0.59
CA SER A 243 -23.16 12.06 -1.35
C SER A 243 -23.88 13.11 -0.49
N TYR A 244 -23.39 14.35 -0.55
CA TYR A 244 -24.06 15.50 0.05
C TYR A 244 -24.65 16.31 -1.09
N LEU A 245 -25.97 16.34 -1.22
CA LEU A 245 -26.69 16.94 -2.35
C LEU A 245 -27.77 17.87 -1.81
N GLU A 246 -27.88 19.07 -2.40
CA GLU A 246 -28.95 20.03 -2.09
C GLU A 246 -29.04 20.34 -0.58
N GLY A 247 -27.88 20.46 0.07
CA GLY A 247 -27.81 20.81 1.50
C GLY A 247 -28.00 19.65 2.48
N SER A 248 -28.08 18.39 2.01
CA SER A 248 -28.30 17.23 2.89
C SER A 248 -27.44 16.01 2.54
N TRP A 249 -27.11 15.21 3.55
CA TRP A 249 -26.48 13.90 3.36
C TRP A 249 -27.53 12.87 2.93
N GLY A 250 -27.19 12.05 1.95
CA GLY A 250 -28.01 10.90 1.57
C GLY A 250 -27.86 9.69 2.50
N GLU A 251 -28.31 8.53 2.05
CA GLU A 251 -28.15 7.26 2.77
C GLU A 251 -26.68 6.82 2.79
N GLU A 252 -26.16 6.54 4.00
CA GLU A 252 -24.80 6.02 4.16
C GLU A 252 -24.67 4.59 3.65
N GLU A 253 -23.55 4.34 3.00
CA GLU A 253 -23.25 3.07 2.36
C GLU A 253 -21.96 2.53 3.02
N LYS A 254 -22.02 1.38 3.71
CA LYS A 254 -20.93 0.90 4.62
C LYS A 254 -20.41 -0.49 4.34
N GLN A 255 -21.14 -1.27 3.56
CA GLN A 255 -20.84 -2.68 3.30
C GLN A 255 -19.51 -2.81 2.58
N ILE A 256 -18.61 -3.62 3.13
CA ILE A 256 -17.32 -3.99 2.55
C ILE A 256 -16.90 -5.36 3.14
N PRO A 257 -16.25 -6.27 2.38
CA PRO A 257 -15.85 -7.57 2.91
C PRO A 257 -14.85 -7.51 4.06
N HIS A 258 -13.96 -6.52 4.02
CA HIS A 258 -12.98 -6.27 5.08
C HIS A 258 -12.59 -4.79 5.11
N PHE A 259 -12.36 -4.26 6.32
CA PHE A 259 -11.84 -2.91 6.47
C PHE A 259 -10.35 -2.86 6.04
N PRO A 260 -9.96 -2.06 5.03
CA PRO A 260 -8.65 -2.18 4.39
C PRO A 260 -7.56 -1.28 4.99
N PHE A 261 -7.87 -0.54 6.05
CA PHE A 261 -7.00 0.49 6.62
C PHE A 261 -6.56 0.14 8.04
N SER A 262 -5.36 0.58 8.43
CA SER A 262 -4.80 0.42 9.77
C SER A 262 -3.92 1.63 10.13
N PRO A 263 -3.77 1.99 11.41
CA PRO A 263 -2.85 3.05 11.82
C PRO A 263 -1.40 2.79 11.34
N GLY A 264 -0.69 3.84 10.91
CA GLY A 264 0.69 3.77 10.41
C GLY A 264 0.83 3.22 8.98
N MET A 265 -0.27 2.74 8.39
CA MET A 265 -0.30 2.08 7.08
C MET A 265 -0.16 3.09 5.94
N TYR A 266 0.74 2.80 5.01
CA TYR A 266 0.74 3.40 3.69
C TYR A 266 -0.44 2.89 2.85
N PHE A 267 -1.10 3.79 2.14
CA PHE A 267 -2.14 3.44 1.19
C PHE A 267 -1.96 4.14 -0.16
N GLU A 268 -2.32 3.43 -1.21
CA GLU A 268 -2.68 3.96 -2.52
C GLU A 268 -4.16 3.69 -2.73
N LEU A 269 -4.96 4.76 -2.81
CA LEU A 269 -6.39 4.71 -3.09
C LEU A 269 -6.62 5.20 -4.51
N ILE A 270 -7.29 4.38 -5.32
CA ILE A 270 -7.60 4.65 -6.71
C ILE A 270 -9.11 4.79 -6.86
N ILE A 271 -9.56 5.90 -7.42
CA ILE A 271 -10.96 6.17 -7.79
C ILE A 271 -11.05 6.19 -9.31
N LEU A 272 -11.62 5.14 -9.90
CA LEU A 272 -11.92 5.07 -11.33
C LEU A 272 -13.37 5.52 -11.56
N CYS A 273 -13.56 6.59 -12.32
CA CYS A 273 -14.87 7.03 -12.77
C CYS A 273 -15.33 6.15 -13.94
N LYS A 274 -16.48 5.47 -13.81
CA LYS A 274 -17.14 4.76 -14.91
C LYS A 274 -18.43 5.48 -15.30
N ALA A 275 -19.09 5.00 -16.36
CA ALA A 275 -20.33 5.60 -16.87
C ALA A 275 -21.46 5.71 -15.82
N HIS A 276 -21.53 4.79 -14.86
CA HIS A 276 -22.67 4.68 -13.94
C HIS A 276 -22.30 4.64 -12.44
N HIS A 277 -21.02 4.49 -12.12
CA HIS A 277 -20.53 4.35 -10.75
C HIS A 277 -19.03 4.68 -10.68
N TYR A 278 -18.52 4.82 -9.47
CA TYR A 278 -17.09 4.81 -9.18
C TYR A 278 -16.65 3.41 -8.79
N ASN A 279 -15.48 2.98 -9.27
CA ASN A 279 -14.75 1.86 -8.70
C ASN A 279 -13.65 2.40 -7.80
N VAL A 280 -13.57 1.88 -6.57
CA VAL A 280 -12.50 2.24 -5.63
C VAL A 280 -11.65 1.00 -5.36
N ALA A 281 -10.33 1.15 -5.50
CA ALA A 281 -9.35 0.13 -5.16
C ALA A 281 -8.36 0.68 -4.14
N ILE A 282 -7.92 -0.17 -3.21
CA ILE A 282 -6.90 0.15 -2.19
C ILE A 282 -5.74 -0.82 -2.37
N ASN A 283 -4.52 -0.28 -2.55
CA ASN A 283 -3.29 -1.05 -2.72
C ASN A 283 -3.41 -2.16 -3.78
N GLY A 284 -4.01 -1.82 -4.93
CA GLY A 284 -4.18 -2.75 -6.06
C GLY A 284 -5.30 -3.77 -5.90
N VAL A 285 -6.10 -3.73 -4.82
CA VAL A 285 -7.24 -4.61 -4.60
C VAL A 285 -8.53 -3.80 -4.68
N HIS A 286 -9.47 -4.27 -5.51
CA HIS A 286 -10.81 -3.68 -5.59
C HIS A 286 -11.50 -3.75 -4.23
N ALA A 287 -12.03 -2.62 -3.76
CA ALA A 287 -12.62 -2.49 -2.44
C ALA A 287 -14.14 -2.32 -2.51
N ILE A 288 -14.62 -1.31 -3.25
CA ILE A 288 -16.05 -0.98 -3.35
C ILE A 288 -16.41 -0.42 -4.72
N GLU A 289 -17.70 -0.44 -5.02
CA GLU A 289 -18.34 0.35 -6.08
C GLU A 289 -19.31 1.35 -5.44
N TYR A 290 -19.48 2.53 -6.04
CA TYR A 290 -20.46 3.53 -5.58
C TYR A 290 -21.22 4.10 -6.77
N LYS A 291 -22.53 3.86 -6.84
CA LYS A 291 -23.37 4.34 -7.94
C LYS A 291 -23.45 5.87 -7.94
N HIS A 292 -23.36 6.47 -9.12
CA HIS A 292 -23.44 7.93 -9.25
C HIS A 292 -24.79 8.43 -8.74
N ARG A 293 -24.79 9.19 -7.65
CA ARG A 293 -25.98 9.94 -7.21
C ARG A 293 -26.03 11.30 -7.90
N PHE A 294 -24.90 11.99 -7.96
CA PHE A 294 -24.70 13.18 -8.79
C PHE A 294 -24.37 12.77 -10.24
N LYS A 295 -25.23 13.14 -11.20
CA LYS A 295 -25.15 12.67 -12.60
C LYS A 295 -24.33 13.57 -13.53
N GLN A 296 -24.15 14.83 -13.16
CA GLN A 296 -23.49 15.84 -14.01
C GLN A 296 -21.96 15.75 -13.85
N LEU A 297 -21.35 14.62 -14.26
CA LEU A 297 -19.92 14.34 -14.01
C LEU A 297 -18.99 15.49 -14.43
N GLY A 298 -19.30 16.17 -15.54
CA GLY A 298 -18.56 17.33 -16.03
C GLY A 298 -18.57 18.58 -15.13
N LYS A 299 -19.31 18.57 -14.01
CA LYS A 299 -19.23 19.61 -12.98
C LYS A 299 -18.30 19.25 -11.82
N ILE A 300 -17.98 17.97 -11.67
CA ILE A 300 -17.09 17.46 -10.63
C ILE A 300 -15.66 17.82 -11.00
N SER A 301 -15.10 18.81 -10.31
CA SER A 301 -13.77 19.33 -10.59
C SER A 301 -13.02 19.78 -9.35
N ILE A 302 -13.51 19.49 -8.15
CA ILE A 302 -12.81 19.78 -6.90
C ILE A 302 -12.56 18.47 -6.16
N LEU A 303 -11.30 18.24 -5.79
CA LEU A 303 -10.87 17.17 -4.89
C LEU A 303 -10.53 17.80 -3.53
N GLU A 304 -11.20 17.37 -2.47
CA GLU A 304 -10.84 17.74 -1.10
C GLU A 304 -10.41 16.50 -0.32
N ILE A 305 -9.37 16.62 0.48
CA ILE A 305 -8.86 15.56 1.36
C ILE A 305 -8.62 16.16 2.75
N HIS A 306 -9.16 15.54 3.78
CA HIS A 306 -8.99 16.00 5.17
C HIS A 306 -8.92 14.84 6.16
N GLY A 307 -8.52 15.14 7.40
CA GLY A 307 -8.45 14.19 8.50
C GLY A 307 -7.05 13.62 8.74
N ASP A 308 -6.99 12.47 9.39
CA ASP A 308 -5.79 11.99 10.09
C ASP A 308 -4.83 11.19 9.18
N ILE A 309 -4.34 11.83 8.11
CA ILE A 309 -3.35 11.25 7.20
C ILE A 309 -2.22 12.23 6.91
N ARG A 310 -1.05 11.68 6.56
CA ARG A 310 -0.01 12.38 5.82
C ARG A 310 -0.21 12.09 4.34
N LEU A 311 -0.57 13.11 3.56
CA LEU A 311 -0.70 12.99 2.12
C LEU A 311 0.70 12.98 1.48
N LEU A 312 0.91 12.08 0.52
CA LEU A 312 2.22 11.86 -0.12
C LEU A 312 2.18 12.17 -1.61
N ASP A 313 1.05 11.90 -2.26
CA ASP A 313 0.91 12.12 -3.70
C ASP A 313 -0.58 12.17 -4.08
N VAL A 314 -0.90 12.95 -5.11
CA VAL A 314 -2.22 12.99 -5.73
C VAL A 314 -2.03 13.11 -7.23
N ARG A 315 -2.61 12.17 -8.00
CA ARG A 315 -2.55 12.18 -9.46
C ARG A 315 -3.92 12.07 -10.07
N LEU A 316 -4.11 12.76 -11.19
CA LEU A 316 -5.19 12.50 -12.13
C LEU A 316 -4.57 11.79 -13.34
N ILE A 317 -5.14 10.66 -13.74
CA ILE A 317 -4.72 9.88 -14.90
C ILE A 317 -5.89 9.92 -15.88
N GLU A 318 -5.57 10.33 -17.11
CA GLU A 318 -6.48 10.45 -18.25
C GLU A 318 -6.66 9.12 -18.98
#